data_AF-A0A1W9TBW1-F1
#
_entry.id   AF-A0A1W9TBW1-F1
#
_cell.length_a   1.000
_cell.length_b   1.000
_cell.length_c   1.000
_cell.angle_alpha   90.00
_cell.angle_beta   90.00
_cell.angle_gamma   90.00
#
_symmetry.space_group_name_H-M   'P 1'
#
loop_
_entity.id
_entity.type
_entity.pdbx_description
1 polymer ?
#
loop_
_entity_poly.entity_id
_entity_poly.type
_entity_poly.pdbx_seq_one_letter_code
_entity_poly.pdbx_strand_id
1 'polypeptide(L)' 'MITVGENSGALDAMLLKVSDFYDTEVENKIKGLTSVLEPIMIVGMGLVIGLIVLSVMLPMFDMIQIAKS' A
#
# COMPACT_ATOMS: atom_id res chain seq x y z
N MET A 1 -26.80 3.50 -21.57
CA MET A 1 -27.02 2.30 -20.75
C MET A 1 -28.38 2.34 -20.05
N ILE A 2 -28.68 3.41 -19.29
CA ILE A 2 -30.00 3.63 -18.66
C ILE A 2 -31.14 3.61 -19.69
N THR A 3 -31.02 4.38 -20.78
CA THR A 3 -32.00 4.42 -21.90
C THR A 3 -32.17 3.07 -22.63
N VAL A 4 -31.20 2.15 -22.52
CA VAL A 4 -31.29 0.82 -23.14
C VAL A 4 -31.97 -0.17 -22.19
N GLY A 5 -31.68 -0.09 -20.88
CA GLY A 5 -32.36 -0.87 -19.84
C GLY A 5 -33.83 -0.49 -19.68
N GLU A 6 -34.16 0.78 -19.84
CA GLU A 6 -35.54 1.29 -19.78
C GLU A 6 -36.38 0.84 -20.98
N ASN A 7 -35.82 0.91 -22.20
CA ASN A 7 -36.48 0.43 -23.43
C ASN A 7 -36.62 -1.10 -23.52
N SER A 8 -35.87 -1.87 -22.72
CA SER A 8 -35.91 -3.34 -22.68
C SER A 8 -36.63 -3.91 -21.46
N GLY A 9 -37.12 -3.05 -20.54
CA GLY A 9 -37.69 -3.46 -19.26
C GLY A 9 -36.67 -4.08 -18.27
N ALA A 10 -35.37 -3.98 -18.57
CA ALA A 10 -34.28 -4.58 -17.81
C ALA A 10 -33.52 -3.58 -16.92
N LEU A 11 -34.13 -2.42 -16.62
CA LEU A 11 -33.49 -1.34 -15.87
C LEU A 11 -33.02 -1.79 -14.48
N ASP A 12 -33.83 -2.55 -13.74
CA ASP A 12 -33.47 -3.09 -12.42
C ASP A 12 -32.22 -3.99 -12.48
N ALA A 13 -32.17 -4.91 -13.45
CA ALA A 13 -31.03 -5.79 -13.65
C ALA A 13 -29.76 -5.01 -14.06
N MET A 14 -29.93 -3.93 -14.83
CA MET A 14 -28.83 -3.04 -15.19
C MET A 14 -28.30 -2.24 -14.00
N LEU A 15 -29.18 -1.77 -13.11
CA LEU A 15 -28.79 -1.03 -11.91
C LEU A 15 -28.02 -1.92 -10.92
N LEU A 16 -28.46 -3.18 -10.72
CA LEU A 16 -27.72 -4.17 -9.94
C LEU A 16 -26.31 -4.40 -10.50
N LYS A 17 -26.20 -4.57 -11.81
CA LYS A 17 -24.91 -4.79 -12.47
C LYS A 17 -23.96 -3.59 -12.36
N VAL A 18 -24.51 -2.38 -12.34
CA VAL A 18 -23.74 -1.15 -12.09
C VAL A 18 -23.25 -1.09 -10.64
N SER A 19 -24.08 -1.48 -9.67
CA SER A 19 -23.69 -1.60 -8.26
C SER A 19 -22.51 -2.56 -8.10
N ASP A 20 -22.64 -3.78 -8.61
CA ASP A 20 -21.59 -4.81 -8.53
C ASP A 20 -20.28 -4.36 -9.19
N PHE A 21 -20.40 -3.62 -10.30
CA PHE A 21 -19.24 -3.06 -10.99
C PHE A 21 -18.52 -2.02 -10.13
N TYR A 22 -19.24 -1.08 -9.53
CA TYR A 22 -18.63 -0.07 -8.67
C TYR A 22 -18.04 -0.67 -7.40
N ASP A 23 -18.69 -1.66 -6.78
CA ASP A 23 -18.15 -2.36 -5.62
C ASP A 23 -16.82 -3.04 -5.97
N THR A 24 -16.77 -3.74 -7.10
CA THR A 24 -15.55 -4.36 -7.62
C THR A 24 -14.47 -3.33 -7.94
N GLU A 25 -14.84 -2.21 -8.54
CA GLU A 25 -13.89 -1.14 -8.87
C GLU A 25 -13.29 -0.51 -7.60
N VAL A 26 -14.12 -0.26 -6.58
CA VAL A 26 -13.67 0.25 -5.28
C VAL A 26 -12.77 -0.76 -4.59
N GLU A 27 -13.14 -2.04 -4.55
CA GLU A 27 -12.31 -3.09 -3.94
C GLU A 27 -10.95 -3.20 -4.63
N ASN A 28 -10.92 -3.15 -5.97
CA ASN A 28 -9.67 -3.19 -6.74
C ASN A 28 -8.82 -1.94 -6.49
N LYS A 29 -9.42 -0.75 -6.36
CA LYS A 29 -8.70 0.47 -6.00
C LYS A 29 -8.09 0.37 -4.62
N ILE A 30 -8.84 -0.12 -3.63
CA ILE A 30 -8.33 -0.32 -2.27
C ILE A 30 -7.17 -1.31 -2.26
N LYS A 31 -7.31 -2.46 -2.95
CA LYS A 31 -6.22 -3.45 -3.08
C LYS A 31 -4.97 -2.84 -3.72
N GLY A 32 -5.13 -2.06 -4.79
CA GLY A 32 -4.03 -1.38 -5.45
C GLY A 32 -3.32 -0.37 -4.53
N LEU A 33 -4.08 0.42 -3.77
CA LEU A 33 -3.53 1.37 -2.81
C LEU A 33 -2.74 0.65 -1.70
N THR A 34 -3.31 -0.40 -1.11
CA THR A 34 -2.66 -1.18 -0.06
C THR A 34 -1.39 -1.87 -0.56
N SER A 35 -1.38 -2.38 -1.80
CA SER A 35 -0.21 -3.03 -2.40
C SER A 35 1.01 -2.10 -2.52
N VAL A 36 0.81 -0.79 -2.64
CA VAL A 36 1.90 0.20 -2.71
C VAL A 36 2.30 0.69 -1.32
N LEU A 37 1.36 0.71 -0.37
CA LEU A 37 1.66 1.07 1.02
C LEU A 37 2.61 0.06 1.69
N GLU A 38 2.47 -1.22 1.41
CA GLU A 38 3.33 -2.27 1.98
C GLU A 38 4.84 -2.06 1.70
N PRO A 39 5.32 -1.89 0.45
CA PRO A 39 6.73 -1.65 0.19
C PRO A 39 7.25 -0.34 0.79
N ILE A 40 6.40 0.70 0.88
CA ILE A 40 6.77 1.98 1.52
C ILE A 40 7.06 1.75 3.01
N MET A 41 6.22 0.98 3.70
CA MET A 41 6.41 0.64 5.11
C MET A 41 7.70 -0.15 5.33
N ILE A 42 8.02 -1.10 4.45
CA ILE A 42 9.26 -1.90 4.52
C ILE A 42 10.50 -1.01 4.35
N VAL A 43 10.51 -0.13 3.35
CA VAL A 43 11.62 0.82 3.13
C VAL A 43 11.78 1.75 4.34
N GLY A 44 10.67 2.27 4.87
CA GLY A 44 10.68 3.10 6.08
C GLY A 44 11.27 2.37 7.29
N MET A 45 10.83 1.14 7.54
CA MET A 45 11.40 0.29 8.60
C MET A 45 12.90 0.04 8.41
N GLY A 46 13.32 -0.25 7.17
CA GLY A 46 14.72 -0.46 6.85
C GLY A 46 15.59 0.76 7.16
N LEU A 47 15.10 1.97 6.85
CA LEU A 47 15.78 3.21 7.19
C LEU A 47 15.89 3.42 8.69
N VAL A 48 14.80 3.23 9.45
CA VAL A 48 14.80 3.37 10.91
C VAL A 48 15.79 2.40 11.55
N ILE A 49 15.76 1.12 11.16
CA ILE A 49 16.69 0.11 11.67
C ILE A 49 18.13 0.46 11.28
N GLY A 50 18.36 0.87 10.03
CA GLY A 50 19.68 1.29 9.55
C GLY A 50 20.26 2.45 10.36
N LEU A 51 19.45 3.46 10.69
CA LEU A 51 19.88 4.58 11.54
C LEU A 51 20.22 4.14 12.97
N ILE A 52 19.46 3.21 13.54
CA ILE A 52 19.74 2.64 14.87
C ILE A 52 21.09 1.91 14.83
N VAL A 53 21.30 1.06 13.83
CA VAL A 53 22.57 0.32 13.68
C VAL A 53 23.74 1.29 13.54
N LEU A 54 23.64 2.31 12.68
CA LEU A 54 24.70 3.31 12.53
C LEU A 54 24.98 4.05 13.83
N SER A 55 23.94 4.42 14.58
CA SER A 55 24.05 5.12 15.87
C SER A 55 24.80 4.29 16.92
N VAL A 56 24.72 2.97 16.86
CA VAL A 56 25.42 2.07 17.80
C VAL A 56 26.80 1.65 17.27
N MET A 57 26.91 1.35 15.97
CA MET A 57 28.11 0.76 15.38
C MET A 57 29.26 1.77 15.27
N LEU A 58 28.95 3.03 14.93
CA LEU A 58 29.95 4.11 14.85
C LEU A 58 30.71 4.32 16.18
N PRO A 59 30.05 4.60 17.33
CA PRO A 59 30.78 4.78 18.59
C PRO A 59 31.48 3.50 19.05
N MET A 60 30.94 2.33 18.69
CA MET A 60 31.58 1.06 19.01
C MET A 60 32.90 0.88 18.24
N PHE A 61 32.97 1.34 16.99
CA PHE A 61 34.20 1.34 16.20
C PHE A 61 35.24 2.31 16.79
N ASP A 62 34.81 3.50 17.20
CA ASP A 62 35.68 4.48 17.85
C ASP A 62 36.27 3.92 19.17
N MET A 63 35.45 3.23 19.98
CA MET A 63 35.92 2.56 21.20
C MET A 63 36.97 1.48 20.91
N ILE A 64 36.79 0.68 19.86
CA ILE A 64 37.76 -0.35 19.45
C ILE A 64 39.08 0.29 19.01
N GLN A 65 39.02 1.41 18.28
CA GLN A 65 40.21 2.12 17.82
C GLN A 65 41.00 2.73 19.00
N ILE A 66 40.31 3.30 19.99
CA ILE A 66 40.93 3.80 21.23
C ILE A 66 41.57 2.65 22.02
N ALA A 67 40.90 1.51 22.15
CA ALA A 67 41.41 0.35 22.89
C ALA A 67 42.63 -0.34 22.24
N LYS A 68 42.91 -0.04 20.96
CA LYS A 68 44.02 -0.62 20.20
C LYS A 68 45.26 0.30 20.12
N SER A 69 45.14 1.53 20.62
CA SER A 69 46.25 2.49 20.78
C SER A 69 46.86 2.43 22.18
#